data_AF-A0A959YA53-F1
#
_entry.id   AF-A0A959YA53-F1
#
_cell.length_a   1.000
_cell.length_b   1.000
_cell.length_c   1.000
_cell.angle_alpha   90.00
_cell.angle_beta   90.00
_cell.angle_gamma   90.00
#
_symmetry.space_group_name_H-M   'P 1'
#
loop_
_entity.id
_entity.type
_entity.pdbx_description
1 polymer ?
#
loop_
_entity_poly.entity_id
_entity_poly.type
_entity_poly.pdbx_seq_one_letter_code
_entity_poly.pdbx_strand_id
1 'polypeptide(L)'
;TMDIIKLSGGEPANFLDVGGTADAARVEKAFRIILKDPTVKAILVNIFGGIVRCDRVAQGVVDAYKNIGDIQVPIIVRLQGTNAVEAKELIDKSGLKVLSAVALQEAADRVKEVLK
;
A
#
# COMPACT_ATOMS: atom_id res chain seq x y z
N THR A 1 -4.80 6.26 -9.66
CA THR A 1 -3.86 5.19 -9.24
C THR A 1 -3.47 4.31 -10.40
N MET A 2 -4.43 3.72 -11.13
CA MET A 2 -4.15 2.86 -12.29
C MET A 2 -3.30 3.54 -13.37
N ASP A 3 -3.62 4.79 -13.73
CA ASP A 3 -2.85 5.53 -14.73
C ASP A 3 -1.37 5.69 -14.36
N ILE A 4 -1.08 5.87 -13.06
CA ILE A 4 0.29 6.02 -12.59
C ILE A 4 1.05 4.71 -12.64
N ILE A 5 0.41 3.60 -12.33
CA ILE A 5 0.99 2.27 -12.52
C ILE A 5 1.34 2.11 -14.02
N LYS A 6 0.43 2.50 -14.91
CA LYS A 6 0.64 2.43 -16.37
C LYS A 6 1.77 3.32 -16.86
N LEU A 7 1.81 4.57 -16.42
CA LEU A 7 2.89 5.53 -16.73
C LEU A 7 4.24 5.10 -16.14
N SER A 8 4.23 4.29 -15.07
CA SER A 8 5.44 3.72 -14.45
C SER A 8 5.94 2.45 -15.16
N GLY A 9 5.22 1.98 -16.19
CA GLY A 9 5.57 0.79 -16.96
C GLY A 9 4.97 -0.52 -16.44
N GLY A 10 4.06 -0.47 -15.46
CA GLY A 10 3.29 -1.63 -15.00
C GLY A 10 1.93 -1.72 -15.68
N GLU A 11 1.27 -2.88 -15.58
CA GLU A 11 -0.14 -3.01 -15.95
C GLU A 11 -0.98 -3.25 -14.69
N PRO A 12 -2.01 -2.43 -14.40
CA PRO A 12 -2.86 -2.62 -13.23
C PRO A 12 -3.63 -3.95 -13.33
N ALA A 13 -3.44 -4.84 -12.36
CA ALA A 13 -4.15 -6.12 -12.30
C ALA A 13 -5.63 -5.94 -11.90
N ASN A 14 -5.90 -5.00 -10.98
CA ASN A 14 -7.24 -4.74 -10.49
C ASN A 14 -7.40 -3.30 -9.99
N PHE A 15 -8.65 -2.92 -9.77
CA PHE A 15 -9.03 -1.77 -8.96
C PHE A 15 -9.80 -2.27 -7.73
N LEU A 16 -9.42 -1.81 -6.54
CA LEU A 16 -10.10 -2.16 -5.31
C LEU A 16 -10.15 -0.93 -4.40
N ASP A 17 -11.36 -0.49 -4.07
CA ASP A 17 -11.60 0.57 -3.09
C ASP A 17 -12.00 -0.05 -1.75
N VAL A 18 -11.34 0.38 -0.68
CA VAL A 18 -11.61 -0.06 0.71
C VAL A 18 -12.56 0.89 1.45
N GLY A 19 -12.97 1.98 0.80
CA GLY A 19 -13.84 3.02 1.34
C GLY A 19 -13.13 3.95 2.34
N GLY A 20 -13.83 5.00 2.79
CA GLY A 20 -13.27 6.06 3.64
C GLY A 20 -12.90 5.64 5.08
N THR A 21 -13.24 4.43 5.50
CA THR A 21 -12.93 3.87 6.82
C THR A 21 -12.17 2.55 6.66
N ALA A 22 -10.89 2.65 6.30
CA ALA A 22 -10.00 1.49 6.20
C ALA A 22 -9.44 1.12 7.58
N ASP A 23 -10.03 0.11 8.22
CA ASP A 23 -9.47 -0.55 9.41
C ASP A 23 -8.57 -1.75 9.04
N ALA A 24 -7.84 -2.30 10.01
CA ALA A 24 -6.92 -3.42 9.78
C ALA A 24 -7.61 -4.64 9.15
N ALA A 25 -8.84 -4.96 9.58
CA ALA A 25 -9.57 -6.12 9.07
C ALA A 25 -9.98 -5.96 7.60
N ARG A 26 -10.35 -4.75 7.18
CA ARG A 26 -10.63 -4.43 5.78
C ARG A 26 -9.37 -4.49 4.92
N VAL A 27 -8.26 -3.93 5.40
CA VAL A 27 -6.97 -3.99 4.69
C VAL A 27 -6.52 -5.45 4.53
N GLU A 28 -6.65 -6.26 5.57
CA GLU A 28 -6.31 -7.69 5.51
C GLU A 28 -7.16 -8.43 4.47
N LYS A 29 -8.48 -8.22 4.49
CA LYS A 29 -9.38 -8.82 3.48
C LYS A 29 -9.01 -8.38 2.07
N ALA A 30 -8.68 -7.11 1.87
CA ALA A 30 -8.23 -6.58 0.59
C ALA A 30 -6.96 -7.28 0.09
N PHE A 31 -5.94 -7.42 0.95
CA PHE A 31 -4.73 -8.18 0.61
C PHE A 31 -5.03 -9.63 0.27
N ARG A 32 -5.87 -10.32 1.06
CA ARG A 32 -6.25 -11.71 0.76
C ARG A 32 -7.00 -11.86 -0.55
N ILE A 33 -7.78 -10.86 -0.98
CA ILE A 33 -8.47 -10.86 -2.28
C ILE A 33 -7.45 -10.69 -3.41
N ILE A 34 -6.56 -9.70 -3.30
CA ILE A 34 -5.55 -9.40 -4.32
C ILE A 34 -4.57 -10.57 -4.48
N LEU A 35 -4.10 -11.15 -3.38
CA LEU A 35 -3.12 -12.25 -3.37
C LEU A 35 -3.68 -13.60 -3.88
N LYS A 36 -4.99 -13.70 -4.15
CA LYS A 36 -5.55 -14.88 -4.84
C LYS A 36 -5.23 -14.90 -6.33
N ASP A 37 -4.91 -13.75 -6.91
CA ASP A 37 -4.52 -13.66 -8.31
C ASP A 37 -3.01 -13.89 -8.45
N PRO A 38 -2.58 -15.02 -9.04
CA PRO A 38 -1.15 -15.33 -9.19
C PRO A 38 -0.43 -14.41 -10.19
N THR A 39 -1.16 -13.59 -10.96
CA THR A 39 -0.58 -12.65 -11.91
C THR A 39 -0.08 -11.36 -11.25
N VAL A 40 -0.46 -11.12 -9.99
CA VAL A 40 -0.06 -9.93 -9.23
C VAL A 40 1.44 -10.00 -8.92
N LYS A 41 2.18 -9.00 -9.38
CA LYS A 41 3.63 -8.87 -9.15
C LYS A 41 3.99 -7.86 -8.06
N ALA A 42 3.10 -6.92 -7.76
CA ALA A 42 3.29 -5.89 -6.75
C ALA A 42 1.93 -5.35 -6.30
N ILE A 43 1.85 -4.84 -5.07
CA ILE A 43 0.65 -4.21 -4.51
C ILE A 43 0.95 -2.75 -4.22
N LEU A 44 0.16 -1.83 -4.79
CA LEU A 44 0.19 -0.40 -4.44
C LEU A 44 -1.03 -0.06 -3.59
N VAL A 45 -0.81 0.18 -2.29
CA VAL A 45 -1.81 0.78 -1.39
C VAL A 45 -1.68 2.29 -1.51
N ASN A 46 -2.68 2.97 -2.04
CA ASN A 46 -2.69 4.43 -2.17
C ASN A 46 -3.88 5.01 -1.40
N ILE A 47 -3.62 5.66 -0.26
CA ILE A 47 -4.66 6.21 0.61
C ILE A 47 -4.42 7.71 0.84
N PHE A 48 -5.50 8.48 0.64
CA PHE A 48 -5.58 9.88 1.05
C PHE A 48 -6.33 9.97 2.39
N GLY A 49 -5.59 10.22 3.47
CA GLY A 49 -6.13 10.48 4.79
C GLY A 49 -6.71 11.89 4.87
N GLY A 50 -7.99 12.03 4.52
CA GLY A 50 -8.74 13.27 4.73
C GLY A 50 -8.97 13.52 6.23
N ILE A 51 -10.10 13.06 6.75
CA ILE A 51 -10.42 13.15 8.19
C ILE A 51 -9.68 12.06 9.00
N VAL A 52 -9.36 10.93 8.36
CA VAL A 52 -8.64 9.82 9.00
C VAL A 52 -7.14 10.11 9.01
N ARG A 53 -6.49 9.97 10.18
CA ARG A 53 -5.03 10.11 10.31
C ARG A 53 -4.29 8.94 9.63
N CYS A 54 -3.26 9.26 8.87
CA CYS A 54 -2.47 8.28 8.12
C CYS A 54 -1.74 7.28 9.02
N ASP A 55 -1.32 7.68 10.22
CA ASP A 55 -0.64 6.80 11.18
C ASP A 55 -1.51 5.61 11.62
N ARG A 56 -2.82 5.84 11.83
CA ARG A 56 -3.78 4.75 12.13
C ARG A 56 -3.93 3.79 10.95
N VAL A 57 -3.94 4.33 9.73
CA VAL A 57 -4.01 3.52 8.50
C VAL A 57 -2.73 2.69 8.34
N ALA A 58 -1.56 3.31 8.54
CA ALA A 58 -0.27 2.63 8.50
C ALA A 58 -0.21 1.48 9.51
N GLN A 59 -0.68 1.70 10.74
CA GLN A 59 -0.77 0.63 11.73
C GLN A 59 -1.66 -0.52 11.24
N GLY A 60 -2.82 -0.22 10.64
CA GLY A 60 -3.70 -1.24 10.08
C GLY A 60 -3.04 -2.05 8.96
N VAL A 61 -2.20 -1.43 8.12
CA VAL A 61 -1.41 -2.13 7.10
C VAL A 61 -0.34 -3.03 7.73
N VAL A 62 0.38 -2.54 8.73
CA VAL A 62 1.40 -3.32 9.46
C VAL A 62 0.78 -4.53 10.14
N ASP A 63 -0.36 -4.35 10.80
CA ASP A 63 -1.08 -5.43 11.49
C ASP A 63 -1.60 -6.47 10.48
N ALA A 64 -2.18 -6.02 9.36
CA ALA A 64 -2.64 -6.90 8.29
C ALA A 64 -1.50 -7.72 7.69
N TYR A 65 -0.33 -7.11 7.45
CA TYR A 65 0.85 -7.82 6.96
C TYR A 65 1.27 -8.92 7.95
N LYS A 66 1.39 -8.58 9.24
CA LYS A 66 1.80 -9.54 10.28
C LYS A 66 0.80 -10.70 10.43
N ASN A 67 -0.50 -10.43 10.30
CA ASN A 67 -1.55 -11.46 10.36
C ASN A 67 -1.54 -12.40 9.16
N ILE A 68 -1.23 -11.90 7.97
CA ILE A 68 -1.12 -12.73 6.76
C ILE A 68 0.17 -13.55 6.80
N GLY A 69 1.24 -12.98 7.36
CA GLY A 69 2.55 -13.61 7.44
C GLY A 69 3.39 -13.29 6.21
N ASP A 70 3.88 -14.33 5.52
CA ASP A 70 4.80 -14.15 4.41
C ASP A 70 4.07 -13.72 3.13
N ILE A 71 4.29 -12.47 2.73
CA ILE A 71 3.80 -11.91 1.46
C ILE A 71 4.98 -11.82 0.50
N GLN A 72 4.94 -12.67 -0.55
CA GLN A 72 6.02 -12.85 -1.52
C GLN A 72 6.14 -11.69 -2.52
N VAL A 73 5.07 -10.91 -2.70
CA VAL A 73 5.06 -9.78 -3.62
C VAL A 73 5.38 -8.48 -2.87
N PRO A 74 6.17 -7.57 -3.48
CA PRO A 74 6.46 -6.26 -2.88
C PRO A 74 5.18 -5.44 -2.67
N ILE A 75 5.13 -4.76 -1.54
CA ILE A 75 4.04 -3.84 -1.19
C ILE A 75 4.60 -2.43 -1.13
N ILE A 76 3.99 -1.53 -1.89
CA ILE A 76 4.20 -0.09 -1.80
C ILE A 76 3.00 0.53 -1.08
N VAL A 77 3.24 1.31 -0.04
CA VAL A 77 2.21 2.01 0.73
C VAL A 77 2.44 3.50 0.63
N ARG A 78 1.52 4.16 -0.05
CA ARG A 78 1.51 5.60 -0.20
C ARG A 78 0.39 6.22 0.62
N LEU A 79 0.76 7.04 1.59
CA LEU A 79 -0.16 7.73 2.49
C LEU A 79 0.05 9.25 2.35
N GLN A 80 -1.02 9.98 2.02
CA GLN A 80 -1.01 11.45 2.04
C GLN A 80 -2.15 11.96 2.91
N GLY A 81 -1.87 12.94 3.77
CA GLY A 81 -2.87 13.50 4.67
C GLY A 81 -2.29 13.88 6.03
N THR A 82 -3.15 13.94 7.04
CA THR A 82 -2.75 14.20 8.42
C THR A 82 -1.83 13.07 8.92
N ASN A 83 -0.67 13.43 9.47
CA ASN A 83 0.37 12.53 9.97
C ASN A 83 1.00 11.60 8.91
N ALA A 84 1.07 12.03 7.64
CA ALA A 84 1.64 11.21 6.57
C ALA A 84 3.13 10.88 6.79
N VAL A 85 3.90 11.79 7.38
CA VAL A 85 5.34 11.60 7.64
C VAL A 85 5.53 10.57 8.76
N GLU A 86 4.76 10.67 9.83
CA GLU A 86 4.77 9.73 10.95
C GLU A 86 4.30 8.34 10.52
N ALA A 87 3.30 8.28 9.64
CA ALA A 87 2.83 7.04 9.04
C ALA A 87 3.92 6.37 8.18
N LYS A 88 4.66 7.16 7.40
CA LYS A 88 5.82 6.70 6.63
C LYS A 88 6.88 6.12 7.56
N GLU A 89 7.26 6.85 8.61
CA GLU A 89 8.23 6.37 9.60
C GLU A 89 7.78 5.09 10.31
N LEU A 90 6.49 4.97 10.64
CA LEU A 90 5.93 3.76 11.25
C LEU A 90 6.14 2.54 10.36
N ILE A 91 5.88 2.68 9.06
CA ILE A 91 6.09 1.61 8.08
C ILE A 91 7.59 1.31 7.94
N ASP A 92 8.44 2.32 7.81
CA ASP A 92 9.89 2.14 7.65
C ASP A 92 10.53 1.45 8.86
N LYS A 93 10.03 1.75 10.07
CA LYS A 93 10.51 1.17 11.34
C LYS A 93 9.87 -0.18 11.66
N SER A 94 8.90 -0.65 10.87
CA SER A 94 8.13 -1.88 11.17
C SER A 94 8.94 -3.18 11.00
N GLY A 95 10.09 -3.11 10.30
CA GLY A 95 10.88 -4.29 9.93
C GLY A 95 10.26 -5.13 8.81
N LEU A 96 9.16 -4.68 8.22
CA LEU A 96 8.47 -5.36 7.13
C LEU A 96 9.09 -4.99 5.78
N LYS A 97 8.95 -5.87 4.79
CA LYS A 97 9.35 -5.62 3.39
C LYS A 97 8.31 -4.75 2.67
N VAL A 98 8.08 -3.56 3.19
CA VAL A 98 7.10 -2.60 2.68
C VAL A 98 7.82 -1.30 2.31
N LEU A 99 7.60 -0.82 1.09
CA LEU A 99 8.12 0.46 0.63
C LEU A 99 7.09 1.54 0.92
N SER A 100 7.47 2.54 1.72
CA SER A 100 6.59 3.67 2.02
C SER A 100 6.82 4.83 1.05
N ALA A 101 5.77 5.62 0.81
CA ALA A 101 5.83 6.85 0.03
C ALA A 101 4.83 7.88 0.56
N VAL A 102 5.11 9.17 0.34
CA VAL A 102 4.16 10.26 0.62
C VAL A 102 3.73 10.91 -0.69
N ALA A 103 4.70 11.25 -1.53
CA ALA A 103 4.43 11.83 -2.83
C ALA A 103 3.92 10.77 -3.81
N LEU A 104 3.07 11.20 -4.74
CA LEU A 104 2.53 10.30 -5.76
C LEU A 104 3.61 9.87 -6.76
N GLN A 105 4.54 10.79 -7.09
CA GLN A 105 5.72 10.49 -7.90
C GLN A 105 6.64 9.48 -7.21
N GLU A 106 6.86 9.61 -5.90
CA GLU A 106 7.66 8.64 -5.14
C GLU A 106 7.06 7.24 -5.25
N ALA A 107 5.74 7.10 -5.10
CA ALA A 107 5.08 5.81 -5.28
C ALA A 107 5.23 5.25 -6.71
N ALA A 108 5.18 6.12 -7.73
CA ALA A 108 5.42 5.75 -9.13
C ALA A 108 6.85 5.20 -9.32
N ASP A 109 7.84 5.89 -8.75
CA ASP A 109 9.24 5.49 -8.81
C ASP A 109 9.47 4.15 -8.11
N ARG A 110 8.82 3.91 -6.95
CA ARG A 110 8.85 2.61 -6.26
C ARG A 110 8.19 1.48 -7.07
N VAL A 111 7.06 1.75 -7.72
CA VAL A 111 6.43 0.78 -8.63
C VAL A 111 7.41 0.40 -9.74
N LYS A 112 8.09 1.38 -10.35
CA LYS A 112 9.09 1.12 -11.39
C LYS A 112 10.32 0.38 -10.86
N GLU A 113 10.72 0.63 -9.63
CA GLU A 113 11.83 -0.07 -8.96
C GLU A 113 11.54 -1.56 -8.78
N VAL A 114 10.33 -1.93 -8.33
CA VAL A 114 10.00 -3.32 -8.01
C VAL A 114 9.54 -4.16 -9.21
N LEU A 115 9.20 -3.52 -10.34
CA LEU A 115 8.78 -4.20 -11.56
C LEU A 115 9.92 -4.42 -12.56
N LYS A 116 11.11 -3.89 -12.29
CA LYS A 116 12.34 -4.18 -13.04
C LYS A 116 12.94 -5.51 -12.63
#